data_AF-A0A4U6CES6-F1
#
_entry.id   AF-A0A4U6CES6-F1
#
_cell.length_a   1.000
_cell.length_b   1.000
_cell.length_c   1.000
_cell.angle_alpha   90.00
_cell.angle_beta   90.00
_cell.angle_gamma   90.00
#
_symmetry.space_group_name_H-M   'P 1'
#
loop_
_entity.id
_entity.type
_entity.pdbx_description
1 polymer ?
#
loop_
_entity_poly.entity_id
_entity_poly.type
_entity_poly.pdbx_seq_one_letter_code
_entity_poly.pdbx_strand_id
1 'polypeptide(L)'
;MTAKLSLGPVPKSESVKLTITVSARLRDDLDTYAALHSELHGTPVDAATLAPLMLETFIARDKGFRAARSRRVNASGSASRMLDKDG
;
A
#
# COMPACT_ATOMS: atom_id res chain seq x y z
N MET A 1 -40.38 17.60 -8.73
CA MET A 1 -39.76 16.87 -7.60
C MET A 1 -38.71 15.92 -8.17
N THR A 2 -37.51 16.41 -8.49
CA THR A 2 -36.44 15.58 -9.06
C THR A 2 -35.64 14.96 -7.91
N ALA A 3 -35.67 13.63 -7.80
CA ALA A 3 -34.97 12.87 -6.77
C ALA A 3 -33.45 13.13 -6.87
N LYS A 4 -32.88 13.70 -5.82
CA LYS A 4 -31.44 13.90 -5.64
C LYS A 4 -30.85 12.53 -5.32
N LEU A 5 -30.09 11.94 -6.23
CA LEU A 5 -29.36 10.70 -5.96
C LEU A 5 -28.45 10.92 -4.74
N SER A 6 -28.56 10.05 -3.74
CA SER A 6 -27.83 10.13 -2.45
C SER A 6 -26.34 9.74 -2.56
N LEU A 7 -25.86 9.45 -3.77
CA LEU A 7 -24.46 9.12 -4.01
C LEU A 7 -23.73 10.39 -4.43
N GLY A 8 -22.83 10.86 -3.56
CA GLY A 8 -21.83 11.85 -3.91
C GLY A 8 -20.86 11.31 -4.98
N PRO A 9 -19.98 12.17 -5.52
CA PRO A 9 -19.01 11.75 -6.52
C PRO A 9 -18.16 10.56 -6.00
N VAL A 10 -18.04 9.52 -6.84
CA VAL A 10 -17.25 8.32 -6.50
C VAL A 10 -15.79 8.74 -6.30
N PRO A 11 -15.15 8.39 -5.17
CA PRO A 11 -13.75 8.73 -4.94
C PRO A 11 -12.90 8.10 -6.05
N LYS A 12 -12.01 8.91 -6.64
CA LYS A 12 -11.03 8.42 -7.61
C LYS A 12 -10.01 7.57 -6.86
N SER A 13 -9.95 6.29 -7.18
CA SER A 13 -8.80 5.46 -6.78
C SER A 13 -7.60 5.91 -7.59
N GLU A 14 -6.63 6.57 -6.95
CA GLU A 14 -5.37 6.94 -7.59
C GLU A 14 -4.40 5.75 -7.53
N SER A 15 -3.96 5.28 -8.70
CA SER A 15 -2.90 4.28 -8.82
C SER A 15 -1.60 4.97 -9.19
N VAL A 16 -0.53 4.67 -8.46
CA VAL A 16 0.82 5.20 -8.75
C VAL A 16 1.66 4.08 -9.38
N LYS A 17 2.21 4.33 -10.57
CA LYS A 17 3.17 3.41 -11.19
C LYS A 17 4.55 3.62 -10.61
N LEU A 18 5.12 2.58 -10.00
CA LEU A 18 6.49 2.55 -9.51
C LEU A 18 7.35 1.64 -10.38
N THR A 19 8.51 2.10 -10.81
CA THR A 19 9.52 1.27 -11.51
C THR A 19 10.60 0.90 -10.51
N ILE A 20 10.88 -0.40 -10.36
CA ILE A 20 11.90 -0.92 -9.44
C ILE A 20 12.90 -1.78 -10.19
N THR A 21 14.15 -1.76 -9.73
CA THR A 21 15.18 -2.71 -10.17
C THR A 21 15.26 -3.83 -9.14
N VAL A 22 15.17 -5.07 -9.61
CA VAL A 22 15.30 -6.29 -8.79
C VAL A 22 16.41 -7.17 -9.37
N SER A 23 16.97 -8.06 -8.57
CA SER A 23 17.89 -9.07 -9.09
C SER A 23 17.15 -10.08 -9.98
N ALA A 24 17.86 -10.68 -10.94
CA ALA A 24 17.30 -11.74 -11.78
C ALA A 24 16.73 -12.90 -10.94
N ARG A 25 17.47 -13.30 -9.90
CA ARG A 25 17.01 -14.34 -8.96
C ARG A 25 15.67 -14.00 -8.30
N LEU A 26 15.49 -12.77 -7.84
CA LEU A 26 14.22 -12.36 -7.22
C LEU A 26 13.09 -12.36 -8.24
N ARG A 27 13.36 -12.02 -9.51
CA ARG A 27 12.36 -12.12 -10.56
C ARG A 27 11.92 -13.57 -10.80
N ASP A 28 12.86 -14.50 -10.90
CA ASP A 28 12.57 -15.91 -11.11
C ASP A 28 11.79 -16.53 -9.94
N ASP A 29 12.15 -16.17 -8.70
CA ASP A 29 11.45 -16.60 -7.50
C ASP A 29 9.99 -16.08 -7.49
N LEU A 30 9.76 -14.83 -7.93
CA LEU A 30 8.42 -14.25 -8.03
C LEU A 30 7.57 -14.91 -9.13
N ASP A 31 8.14 -15.18 -10.30
CA ASP A 31 7.44 -15.87 -11.39
C ASP A 31 7.06 -17.30 -10.96
N THR A 32 7.95 -18.01 -10.27
CA THR A 32 7.68 -19.34 -9.71
C THR A 32 6.56 -19.30 -8.67
N TYR A 33 6.59 -18.33 -7.75
CA TYR A 33 5.53 -18.19 -6.75
C TYR A 33 4.18 -17.91 -7.39
N ALA A 34 4.16 -17.02 -8.40
CA ALA A 34 2.93 -16.64 -9.10
C ALA A 34 2.32 -17.84 -9.86
N ALA A 35 3.14 -18.71 -10.45
CA ALA A 35 2.70 -19.96 -11.06
C ALA A 35 2.04 -20.89 -10.01
N LEU A 36 2.71 -21.14 -8.88
CA LEU A 36 2.17 -21.97 -7.80
C LEU A 36 0.85 -21.42 -7.23
N HIS A 37 0.76 -20.11 -7.05
CA HIS A 37 -0.47 -19.46 -6.60
C HIS A 37 -1.59 -19.61 -7.64
N SER A 38 -1.26 -19.52 -8.92
CA SER A 38 -2.23 -19.68 -10.01
C SER A 38 -2.79 -21.10 -10.04
N GLU A 39 -1.94 -22.11 -9.87
CA GLU A 39 -2.33 -23.51 -9.78
C GLU A 39 -3.25 -23.76 -8.58
N LEU A 40 -2.89 -23.22 -7.41
CA LEU A 40 -3.66 -23.45 -6.18
C LEU A 40 -5.05 -22.80 -6.20
N HIS A 41 -5.17 -21.62 -6.79
CA HIS A 41 -6.40 -20.82 -6.75
C HIS A 41 -7.17 -20.80 -8.08
N GLY A 42 -6.68 -21.49 -9.11
CA GLY A 42 -7.30 -21.55 -10.44
C GLY A 42 -7.38 -20.19 -11.15
N THR A 43 -6.67 -19.18 -10.65
CA THR A 43 -6.70 -17.81 -11.16
C THR A 43 -5.30 -17.42 -11.61
N PRO A 44 -5.07 -17.12 -12.89
CA PRO A 44 -3.77 -16.69 -13.37
C PRO A 44 -3.32 -15.40 -12.68
N VAL A 45 -2.13 -15.44 -12.08
CA VAL A 45 -1.46 -14.31 -11.46
C VAL A 45 -0.02 -14.28 -11.98
N ASP A 46 0.49 -13.09 -12.31
CA ASP A 46 1.88 -12.88 -12.68
C ASP A 46 2.66 -12.17 -11.56
N ALA A 47 3.99 -12.14 -11.66
CA ALA A 47 4.85 -11.46 -10.70
C ALA A 47 4.52 -9.96 -10.55
N ALA A 48 4.08 -9.30 -11.63
CA ALA A 48 3.76 -7.87 -11.62
C ALA A 48 2.48 -7.55 -10.81
N THR A 49 1.54 -8.48 -10.78
CA THR A 49 0.30 -8.40 -9.98
C THR A 49 0.56 -8.84 -8.55
N LEU A 50 1.36 -9.89 -8.37
CA LEU A 50 1.64 -10.46 -7.06
C LEU A 50 2.54 -9.56 -6.20
N ALA A 51 3.58 -8.96 -6.79
CA ALA A 51 4.57 -8.20 -6.03
C ALA A 51 3.97 -7.02 -5.25
N PRO A 52 3.09 -6.17 -5.83
CA PRO A 52 2.42 -5.12 -5.07
C PRO A 52 1.62 -5.64 -3.87
N LEU A 53 0.89 -6.75 -4.03
CA LEU A 53 0.09 -7.36 -2.95
C LEU A 53 0.98 -7.90 -1.82
N MET A 54 2.10 -8.53 -2.16
CA MET A 54 3.08 -8.99 -1.18
C MET A 54 3.69 -7.82 -0.41
N LEU A 55 4.06 -6.73 -1.10
CA LEU A 55 4.62 -5.54 -0.48
C LEU A 55 3.62 -4.84 0.45
N GLU A 56 2.37 -4.70 0.01
CA GLU A 56 1.30 -4.14 0.85
C GLU A 56 1.11 -4.97 2.12
N THR A 57 1.04 -6.29 1.97
CA THR A 57 0.90 -7.22 3.10
C THR A 57 2.08 -7.12 4.05
N PHE A 58 3.30 -7.03 3.52
CA PHE A 58 4.52 -6.87 4.31
C PHE A 58 4.48 -5.58 5.15
N ILE A 59 4.23 -4.43 4.50
CA ILE A 59 4.19 -3.12 5.16
C ILE A 59 3.07 -3.05 6.22
N ALA A 60 1.91 -3.62 5.92
CA ALA A 60 0.79 -3.66 6.86
C ALA A 60 1.10 -4.49 8.12
N ARG A 61 1.90 -5.56 7.99
CA ARG A 61 2.22 -6.50 9.07
C ARG A 61 3.49 -6.13 9.85
N ASP A 62 4.37 -5.29 9.30
CA ASP A 62 5.60 -4.87 9.97
C ASP A 62 5.32 -3.99 11.21
N LYS A 63 5.39 -4.62 12.39
CA LYS A 63 5.19 -3.93 13.69
C LYS A 63 6.26 -2.87 13.96
N GLY A 64 7.50 -3.12 13.55
CA GLY A 64 8.62 -2.19 13.74
C GLY A 64 8.40 -0.92 12.93
N PHE A 65 8.01 -1.09 11.66
CA PHE A 65 7.61 0.01 10.79
C PHE A 65 6.42 0.79 11.37
N ARG A 66 5.35 0.10 11.80
CA ARG A 66 4.17 0.74 12.40
C ARG A 66 4.53 1.57 13.63
N ALA A 67 5.33 1.03 14.54
CA ALA A 67 5.78 1.74 15.74
C ALA A 67 6.61 2.99 15.39
N ALA A 68 7.54 2.88 14.43
CA ALA A 68 8.35 4.01 13.97
C ALA A 68 7.50 5.09 13.30
N ARG A 69 6.52 4.71 12.46
CA ARG A 69 5.59 5.63 11.80
C ARG A 69 4.76 6.41 12.82
N SER A 70 4.18 5.73 13.82
CA SER A 70 3.41 6.40 14.87
C SER A 70 4.25 7.39 15.68
N ARG A 71 5.50 7.04 16.03
CA ARG A 71 6.41 7.97 16.72
C ARG A 71 6.68 9.23 15.91
N ARG A 72 6.90 9.11 14.59
CA ARG A 72 7.10 10.27 13.71
C ARG A 72 5.88 11.17 13.65
N VAL A 73 4.68 10.60 13.49
CA VAL A 73 3.42 11.36 13.50
C VAL A 73 3.22 12.12 14.81
N ASN A 74 3.48 11.45 15.94
CA ASN A 74 3.37 12.08 17.25
C ASN A 74 4.41 13.20 17.44
N ALA A 75 5.65 13.01 16.99
CA ALA A 75 6.69 14.05 17.03
C ALA A 75 6.32 15.28 16.19
N SER A 76 5.76 15.09 14.99
CA SER A 76 5.27 16.21 14.16
C SER A 76 4.07 16.93 14.79
N GLY A 77 3.15 16.21 15.43
CA GLY A 77 1.99 16.80 16.10
C GLY A 77 2.31 17.52 17.41
N SER A 78 3.42 17.17 18.06
CA SER A 78 3.98 17.91 19.20
C SER A 78 4.70 19.18 18.76
N ALA A 79 5.44 19.15 17.64
CA ALA A 79 6.12 20.32 17.09
C ALA A 79 5.14 21.41 16.62
N SER A 80 4.05 21.03 15.93
CA SER A 80 3.02 22.01 15.51
C SER A 80 2.33 22.69 16.69
N ARG A 81 2.06 21.97 17.79
CA ARG A 81 1.38 22.52 18.98
C ARG A 81 2.22 23.52 19.79
N MET A 82 3.53 23.56 19.60
CA MET A 82 4.41 24.50 20.31
C MET A 82 4.45 25.89 19.65
N LEU A 83 4.02 26.01 18.38
CA LEU A 83 4.02 27.28 17.65
C LEU A 83 2.75 28.12 17.89
N ASP A 84 1.74 27.56 18.54
CA ASP A 84 0.43 28.21 18.75
C ASP A 84 0.27 28.87 20.14
N LYS A 85 1.31 28.91 20.99
CA LYS A 85 1.18 29.31 22.41
C LYS A 85 1.63 30.74 22.74
N ASP A 86 2.12 31.52 21.77
CA ASP A 86 2.60 32.89 21.96
C ASP A 86 1.86 33.91 21.07
N GLY A 87 0.52 33.85 21.06
CA GLY A 87 -0.37 34.81 20.40
C GLY A 87 -1.38 35.43 21.35
#